data_AF-A0A6N7GEW3-F1
#
_entry.id   AF-A0A6N7GEW3-F1
#
_cell.length_a   1.000
_cell.length_b   1.000
_cell.length_c   1.000
_cell.angle_alpha   90.00
_cell.angle_beta   90.00
_cell.angle_gamma   90.00
#
_symmetry.space_group_name_H-M   'P 1'
#
loop_
_entity.id
_entity.type
_entity.pdbx_description
1 polymer ?
#
loop_
_entity_poly.entity_id
_entity_poly.type
_entity_poly.pdbx_seq_one_letter_code
_entity_poly.pdbx_strand_id
1 'polypeptide(L)'
;MTDDPVLTAIAASTNDALTDRLWRYDTATGDPTADLARTLQIAAAEFTTTSQLLSRTLQRLQHQCGHHLQTLTSHAGLQRPHGLDTQALSLVQLLERHELHREVLLAAYQVWRHYRPTSRDPRVRHLHPAPYDPTSGMLTLTTTSEDTWLVTPDAGAAAAYHITAHAGRIVGEITTTGQGWQPTAFTHPEHRRTRPRRVFPLPAVDDEAAAGRSLLRWWALRDRPGCDGLTPEQLTTAQQAALST
;
A
#
# COMPACT_ATOMS: atom_id res chain seq x y z
N MET A 1 9.82 -5.28 -14.12
CA MET A 1 9.89 -3.88 -13.65
C MET A 1 11.20 -3.73 -12.93
N THR A 2 12.02 -2.74 -13.26
CA THR A 2 13.17 -2.34 -12.42
C THR A 2 12.61 -1.62 -11.20
N ASP A 3 12.68 -2.25 -10.03
CA ASP A 3 12.25 -1.67 -8.75
C ASP A 3 13.23 -0.55 -8.36
N ASP A 4 12.92 0.68 -8.75
CA ASP A 4 13.61 1.85 -8.23
C ASP A 4 13.19 2.05 -6.76
N PRO A 5 14.12 1.90 -5.80
CA PRO A 5 13.79 1.97 -4.38
C PRO A 5 13.23 3.35 -3.97
N VAL A 6 13.55 4.42 -4.71
CA VAL A 6 12.98 5.76 -4.50
C VAL A 6 11.50 5.77 -4.86
N LEU A 7 11.15 5.20 -6.02
CA LEU A 7 9.76 5.10 -6.46
C LEU A 7 8.95 4.21 -5.54
N THR A 8 9.55 3.10 -5.11
CA THR A 8 8.97 2.20 -4.11
C THR A 8 8.70 2.92 -2.79
N ALA A 9 9.63 3.76 -2.32
CA ALA A 9 9.46 4.52 -1.08
C ALA A 9 8.39 5.61 -1.17
N ILE A 10 8.34 6.34 -2.30
CA ILE A 10 7.29 7.32 -2.58
C ILE A 10 5.94 6.60 -2.57
N ALA A 11 5.80 5.54 -3.37
CA ALA A 11 4.54 4.83 -3.52
C ALA A 11 4.07 4.19 -2.20
N ALA A 12 4.99 3.61 -1.41
CA ALA A 12 4.70 3.09 -0.09
C ALA A 12 4.19 4.19 0.86
N SER A 13 4.80 5.38 0.83
CA SER A 13 4.50 6.47 1.78
C SER A 13 3.29 7.31 1.37
N THR A 14 3.03 7.47 0.07
CA THR A 14 2.03 8.40 -0.46
C THR A 14 0.84 7.70 -1.10
N ASN A 15 0.93 6.37 -1.25
CA ASN A 15 -0.06 5.54 -1.92
C ASN A 15 -0.25 5.86 -3.42
N ASP A 16 0.70 6.60 -4.04
CA ASP A 16 0.69 6.96 -5.46
C ASP A 16 1.90 6.35 -6.17
N ALA A 17 1.63 5.46 -7.13
CA ALA A 17 2.65 4.77 -7.90
C ALA A 17 3.02 5.56 -9.17
N LEU A 18 4.16 6.24 -9.13
CA LEU A 18 4.69 6.97 -10.26
C LEU A 18 5.38 6.01 -11.25
N THR A 19 5.07 6.14 -12.54
CA THR A 19 5.78 5.32 -13.55
C THR A 19 7.21 5.82 -13.73
N ASP A 20 8.18 4.90 -13.88
CA ASP A 20 9.61 5.21 -14.04
C ASP A 20 9.90 6.19 -15.18
N ARG A 21 9.21 6.06 -16.32
CA ARG A 21 9.33 6.99 -17.45
C ARG A 21 8.90 8.41 -17.10
N LEU A 22 7.81 8.52 -16.36
CA LEU A 22 7.20 9.78 -15.97
C LEU A 22 8.04 10.47 -14.88
N TRP A 23 8.51 9.69 -13.92
CA TRP A 23 9.43 10.15 -12.89
C TRP A 23 10.75 10.68 -13.44
N ARG A 24 11.37 9.95 -14.38
CA ARG A 24 12.59 10.39 -15.07
C ARG A 24 12.37 11.64 -15.90
N TYR A 25 11.18 11.81 -16.47
CA TYR A 25 10.83 13.03 -17.19
C TYR A 25 10.73 14.22 -16.24
N ASP A 26 9.94 14.10 -15.16
CA ASP A 26 9.73 15.20 -14.22
C ASP A 26 11.01 15.59 -13.49
N THR A 27 11.93 14.65 -13.24
CA THR A 27 13.22 14.95 -12.59
C THR A 27 14.24 15.55 -13.56
N ALA A 28 14.07 15.34 -14.87
CA ALA A 28 14.97 15.83 -15.91
C ALA A 28 14.57 17.18 -16.52
N THR A 29 13.34 17.66 -16.32
CA THR A 29 12.93 18.98 -16.79
C THR A 29 13.62 20.09 -16.00
N GLY A 30 13.78 21.28 -16.60
CA GLY A 30 14.39 22.45 -15.96
C GLY A 30 13.37 23.41 -15.34
N ASP A 31 12.14 22.94 -15.11
CA ASP A 31 11.03 23.73 -14.61
C ASP A 31 10.92 23.64 -13.07
N PRO A 32 10.17 24.55 -12.41
CA PRO A 32 10.00 24.50 -10.95
C PRO A 32 9.42 23.18 -10.44
N THR A 33 8.60 22.50 -11.25
CA THR A 33 8.07 21.16 -10.94
C THR A 33 9.19 20.11 -10.86
N ALA A 34 10.24 20.24 -11.66
CA ALA A 34 11.40 19.36 -11.56
C ALA A 34 12.27 19.61 -10.34
N ASP A 35 12.39 20.85 -9.88
CA ASP A 35 13.06 21.13 -8.60
C ASP A 35 12.32 20.46 -7.44
N LEU A 36 10.99 20.47 -7.47
CA LEU A 36 10.15 19.75 -6.53
C LEU A 36 10.29 18.22 -6.67
N ALA A 37 10.35 17.71 -7.90
CA ALA A 37 10.56 16.27 -8.16
C ALA A 37 11.93 15.80 -7.63
N ARG A 38 12.99 16.61 -7.83
CA ARG A 38 14.33 16.34 -7.29
C ARG A 38 14.36 16.41 -5.76
N THR A 39 13.65 17.37 -5.17
CA THR A 39 13.51 17.46 -3.71
C THR A 39 12.81 16.22 -3.14
N LEU A 40 11.73 15.77 -3.80
CA LEU A 40 11.03 14.54 -3.47
C LEU A 40 11.94 13.31 -3.63
N GLN A 41 12.76 13.25 -4.69
CA GLN A 41 13.73 12.19 -4.91
C GLN A 41 14.77 12.09 -3.79
N ILE A 42 15.30 13.23 -3.35
CA ILE A 42 16.28 13.28 -2.24
C ILE A 42 15.62 12.79 -0.95
N ALA A 43 14.44 13.31 -0.61
CA ALA A 43 13.70 12.90 0.58
C ALA A 43 13.39 11.40 0.59
N ALA A 44 12.97 10.85 -0.55
CA ALA A 44 12.70 9.42 -0.71
C ALA A 44 13.96 8.56 -0.59
N ALA A 45 15.09 9.01 -1.12
CA ALA A 45 16.37 8.32 -0.99
C ALA A 45 16.89 8.32 0.46
N GLU A 46 16.76 9.43 1.18
CA GLU A 46 17.12 9.53 2.60
C GLU A 46 16.22 8.66 3.49
N PHE A 47 14.91 8.67 3.21
CA PHE A 47 13.95 7.79 3.85
C PHE A 47 14.33 6.32 3.63
N THR A 48 14.54 5.91 2.38
CA THR A 48 14.94 4.54 2.02
C THR A 48 16.21 4.11 2.76
N THR A 49 17.23 4.98 2.77
CA THR A 49 18.50 4.71 3.44
C THR A 49 18.30 4.48 4.93
N THR A 50 17.47 5.31 5.56
CA THR A 50 17.17 5.23 7.00
C THR A 50 16.37 3.98 7.32
N SER A 51 15.37 3.63 6.51
CA SER A 51 14.60 2.39 6.62
C SER A 51 15.51 1.16 6.55
N GLN A 52 16.44 1.11 5.60
CA GLN A 52 17.39 0.00 5.48
C GLN A 52 18.31 -0.11 6.70
N LEU A 53 18.80 1.02 7.23
CA LEU A 53 19.62 1.04 8.44
C LEU A 53 18.84 0.56 9.67
N LEU A 54 17.57 0.96 9.80
CA LEU A 54 16.68 0.50 10.86
C LEU A 54 16.47 -1.01 10.77
N SER A 55 16.11 -1.54 9.59
CA SER A 55 15.92 -2.98 9.39
C SER A 55 17.17 -3.80 9.72
N ARG A 56 18.35 -3.36 9.27
CA ARG A 56 19.63 -4.04 9.59
C ARG A 56 19.95 -3.99 11.09
N THR A 57 19.60 -2.91 11.77
CA THR A 57 19.85 -2.77 13.21
C THR A 57 18.90 -3.64 14.03
N LEU A 58 17.62 -3.69 13.65
CA LEU A 58 16.63 -4.62 14.23
C LEU A 58 17.04 -6.09 14.04
N GLN A 59 17.48 -6.47 12.84
CA GLN A 59 17.96 -7.84 12.57
C GLN A 59 19.19 -8.21 13.43
N ARG A 60 20.13 -7.27 13.61
CA ARG A 60 21.30 -7.48 14.48
C ARG A 60 20.89 -7.65 15.93
N LEU A 61 19.98 -6.81 16.45
CA LEU A 61 19.43 -6.94 17.80
C LEU A 61 18.72 -8.28 17.99
N GLN A 62 17.85 -8.67 17.04
CA GLN A 62 17.13 -9.94 17.10
C GLN A 62 18.10 -11.12 17.15
N HIS A 63 19.17 -11.10 16.34
CA HIS A 63 20.19 -12.14 16.33
C HIS A 63 20.95 -12.20 17.67
N GLN A 64 21.34 -11.06 18.23
CA GLN A 64 22.06 -10.98 19.50
C GLN A 64 21.21 -11.44 20.68
N CYS A 65 19.94 -11.05 20.73
CA CYS A 65 18.98 -11.52 21.74
C CYS A 65 18.76 -13.04 21.62
N GLY A 66 18.60 -13.56 20.39
CA GLY A 66 18.45 -14.99 20.14
C GLY A 66 19.68 -15.80 20.59
N HIS A 67 20.88 -15.34 20.24
CA HIS A 67 22.13 -15.95 20.68
C HIS A 67 22.27 -15.90 22.20
N HIS A 68 21.93 -14.78 22.85
CA HIS A 68 22.01 -14.66 24.30
C HIS A 68 21.05 -15.60 25.02
N LEU A 69 19.80 -15.73 24.55
CA LEU A 69 18.85 -16.70 25.09
C LEU A 69 19.38 -18.14 24.97
N GLN A 70 19.96 -18.50 23.83
CA GLN A 70 20.61 -19.81 23.65
C GLN A 70 21.83 -20.01 24.56
N THR A 71 22.56 -18.94 24.86
CA THR A 71 23.72 -19.00 25.74
C THR A 71 23.30 -19.12 27.21
N LEU A 72 22.27 -18.40 27.64
CA LEU A 72 21.69 -18.49 28.99
C LEU A 72 21.06 -19.86 29.26
N THR A 73 20.39 -20.45 28.27
CA THR A 73 19.80 -21.79 28.41
C THR A 73 20.85 -22.90 28.42
N SER A 74 22.04 -22.67 27.85
CA SER A 74 23.15 -23.63 27.85
C SER A 74 24.14 -23.45 28.99
N HIS A 75 24.29 -22.22 29.53
CA HIS A 75 25.25 -21.88 30.59
C HIS A 75 24.62 -20.92 31.60
N ALA A 76 24.46 -21.36 32.86
CA ALA A 76 23.73 -20.66 33.92
C ALA A 76 24.43 -19.41 34.51
N GLY A 77 25.27 -18.71 33.75
CA GLY A 77 25.94 -17.52 34.27
C GLY A 77 26.67 -16.73 33.21
N LEU A 78 26.04 -15.67 32.70
CA LEU A 78 26.75 -14.62 31.98
C LEU A 78 26.17 -13.23 32.29
N GLN A 79 27.09 -12.28 32.44
CA GLN A 79 26.85 -10.86 32.68
C GLN A 79 26.04 -10.22 31.54
N ARG A 80 25.27 -9.18 31.90
CA ARG A 80 24.48 -8.35 30.98
C ARG A 80 25.37 -7.81 29.85
N PRO A 81 25.03 -7.99 28.56
CA PRO A 81 25.88 -7.49 27.48
C PRO A 81 25.90 -5.95 27.47
N HIS A 82 27.07 -5.35 27.66
CA HIS A 82 27.28 -3.90 27.63
C HIS A 82 26.93 -3.22 26.29
N GLY A 83 26.58 -3.99 25.24
CA GLY A 83 26.21 -3.49 23.92
C GLY A 83 24.71 -3.32 23.66
N LEU A 84 23.83 -3.83 24.53
CA LEU A 84 22.37 -3.73 24.31
C LEU A 84 21.86 -2.29 24.52
N ASP A 85 22.36 -1.59 25.53
CA ASP A 85 21.93 -0.23 25.84
C ASP A 85 22.34 0.77 24.75
N THR A 86 23.54 0.60 24.17
CA THR A 86 24.04 1.45 23.06
C THR A 86 23.30 1.20 21.75
N GLN A 87 22.92 -0.06 21.48
CA GLN A 87 22.09 -0.39 20.32
C GLN A 87 20.64 0.08 20.49
N ALA A 88 20.08 0.01 21.69
CA ALA A 88 18.76 0.54 21.99
C ALA A 88 18.72 2.07 21.78
N LEU A 89 19.73 2.80 22.26
CA LEU A 89 19.85 4.25 22.02
C LEU A 89 19.98 4.56 20.51
N SER A 90 20.83 3.81 19.80
CA SER A 90 20.99 3.96 18.34
C SER A 90 19.68 3.70 17.59
N LEU A 91 18.86 2.77 18.08
CA LEU A 91 17.56 2.44 17.51
C LEU A 91 16.54 3.57 17.72
N VAL A 92 16.50 4.17 18.92
CA VAL A 92 15.65 5.35 19.19
C VAL A 92 16.02 6.50 18.25
N GLN A 93 17.31 6.81 18.11
CA GLN A 93 17.78 7.85 17.20
C GLN A 93 17.45 7.56 15.73
N LEU A 94 17.55 6.30 15.30
CA LEU A 94 17.17 5.89 13.95
C LEU A 94 15.66 5.97 13.71
N LEU A 95 14.83 5.66 14.72
CA LEU A 95 13.38 5.81 14.63
C LEU A 95 12.97 7.29 14.52
N GLU A 96 13.53 8.17 15.36
CA GLU A 96 13.28 9.61 15.28
C GLU A 96 13.66 10.18 13.91
N ARG A 97 14.82 9.77 13.39
CA ARG A 97 15.27 10.17 12.05
C ARG A 97 14.37 9.62 10.94
N HIS A 98 13.87 8.38 11.10
CA HIS A 98 12.97 7.76 10.14
C HIS A 98 11.64 8.51 10.05
N GLU A 99 11.04 8.87 11.18
CA GLU A 99 9.81 9.68 11.22
C GLU A 99 10.02 11.07 10.60
N LEU A 100 11.12 11.75 10.93
CA LEU A 100 11.42 13.05 10.32
C LEU A 100 11.54 12.96 8.81
N HIS A 101 12.27 11.97 8.28
CA HIS A 101 12.37 11.80 6.83
C HIS A 101 11.03 11.41 6.19
N ARG A 102 10.16 10.67 6.89
CA ARG A 102 8.80 10.36 6.44
C ARG A 102 7.98 11.64 6.28
N GLU A 103 8.03 12.54 7.27
CA GLU A 103 7.32 13.83 7.21
C GLU A 103 7.83 14.70 6.05
N VAL A 104 9.15 14.80 5.89
CA VAL A 104 9.77 15.55 4.78
C VAL A 104 9.37 14.96 3.43
N LEU A 105 9.37 13.63 3.30
CA LEU A 105 8.93 12.92 2.10
C LEU A 105 7.47 13.26 1.76
N LEU A 106 6.57 13.19 2.74
CA LEU A 106 5.15 13.49 2.57
C LEU A 106 4.92 14.96 2.19
N ALA A 107 5.60 15.89 2.86
CA ALA A 107 5.50 17.32 2.57
C ALA A 107 6.01 17.64 1.15
N ALA A 108 7.20 17.13 0.79
CA ALA A 108 7.77 17.30 -0.54
C ALA A 108 6.84 16.71 -1.62
N TYR A 109 6.25 15.55 -1.34
CA TYR A 109 5.29 14.92 -2.23
C TYR A 109 4.03 15.79 -2.39
N GLN A 110 3.42 16.26 -1.31
CA GLN A 110 2.22 17.10 -1.38
C GLN A 110 2.45 18.37 -2.21
N VAL A 111 3.59 19.04 -2.00
CA VAL A 111 3.95 20.24 -2.76
C VAL A 111 4.18 19.90 -4.23
N TRP A 112 4.98 18.88 -4.54
CA TRP A 112 5.18 18.41 -5.90
C TRP A 112 3.86 18.04 -6.57
N ARG A 113 2.99 17.31 -5.86
CA ARG A 113 1.68 16.85 -6.32
C ARG A 113 0.71 17.98 -6.60
N HIS A 114 0.76 19.05 -5.80
CA HIS A 114 -0.05 20.24 -5.99
C HIS A 114 0.31 20.99 -7.27
N TYR A 115 1.61 21.14 -7.55
CA TYR A 115 2.10 21.86 -8.73
C TYR A 115 2.19 20.99 -9.98
N ARG A 116 2.11 19.67 -9.83
CA ARG A 116 2.13 18.72 -10.94
C ARG A 116 0.72 18.24 -11.29
N PRO A 117 0.22 18.50 -12.50
CA PRO A 117 -1.03 17.88 -12.95
C PRO A 117 -0.85 16.35 -13.02
N THR A 118 -1.66 15.60 -12.25
CA THR A 118 -1.65 14.13 -12.28
C THR A 118 -2.06 13.63 -13.65
N SER A 119 -1.18 12.88 -14.32
CA SER A 119 -1.47 12.21 -15.58
C SER A 119 -1.90 13.19 -16.69
N ARG A 120 -1.53 12.91 -17.95
CA ARG A 120 -2.19 13.62 -19.07
C ARG A 120 -3.66 13.23 -19.20
N ASP A 121 -4.07 12.13 -18.57
CA ASP A 121 -5.45 11.66 -18.49
C ASP A 121 -5.93 11.63 -17.02
N PRO A 122 -6.79 12.58 -16.60
CA PRO A 122 -7.34 12.64 -15.23
C PRO A 122 -8.23 11.43 -14.88
N ARG A 123 -8.43 10.52 -15.83
CA ARG A 123 -9.30 9.36 -15.73
C ARG A 123 -8.62 8.11 -15.16
N VAL A 124 -7.31 8.13 -14.91
CA VAL A 124 -6.59 6.96 -14.37
C VAL A 124 -5.79 7.33 -13.12
N ARG A 125 -5.89 6.51 -12.08
CA ARG A 125 -5.11 6.60 -10.83
C ARG A 125 -4.56 5.23 -10.45
N HIS A 126 -3.51 5.21 -9.65
CA HIS A 126 -2.92 4.00 -9.11
C HIS A 126 -2.91 4.08 -7.58
N LEU A 127 -3.19 2.95 -6.92
CA LEU A 127 -3.40 2.86 -5.48
C LEU A 127 -2.76 1.59 -4.94
N HIS A 128 -2.02 1.63 -3.84
CA HIS A 128 -1.62 0.43 -3.12
C HIS A 128 -2.74 -0.05 -2.19
N PRO A 129 -3.08 -1.34 -2.23
CA PRO A 129 -4.07 -1.89 -1.31
C PRO A 129 -3.56 -1.86 0.13
N ALA A 130 -2.29 -2.16 0.38
CA ALA A 130 -1.68 -2.05 1.69
C ALA A 130 -0.83 -0.76 1.77
N PRO A 131 -1.23 0.25 2.57
CA PRO A 131 -0.41 1.43 2.80
C PRO A 131 0.96 0.99 3.34
N TYR A 132 2.03 1.58 2.84
CA TYR A 132 3.41 1.32 3.28
C TYR A 132 3.99 -0.07 2.94
N ASP A 133 3.24 -0.95 2.25
CA ASP A 133 3.74 -2.23 1.75
C ASP A 133 3.63 -2.33 0.22
N PRO A 134 4.72 -1.99 -0.50
CA PRO A 134 4.74 -2.05 -1.96
C PRO A 134 4.76 -3.50 -2.49
N THR A 135 5.05 -4.49 -1.64
CA THR A 135 5.08 -5.91 -2.06
C THR A 135 3.68 -6.50 -2.24
N SER A 136 2.67 -5.84 -1.67
CA SER A 136 1.26 -6.17 -1.84
C SER A 136 0.68 -5.78 -3.20
N GLY A 137 1.50 -5.30 -4.14
CA GLY A 137 1.12 -4.91 -5.50
C GLY A 137 0.25 -3.67 -5.58
N MET A 138 -0.48 -3.51 -6.68
CA MET A 138 -1.15 -2.25 -7.04
C MET A 138 -2.56 -2.46 -7.61
N LEU A 139 -3.42 -1.48 -7.36
CA LEU A 139 -4.73 -1.30 -7.98
C LEU A 139 -4.66 -0.15 -8.99
N THR A 140 -5.22 -0.37 -10.17
CA THR A 140 -5.47 0.69 -11.17
C THR A 140 -6.93 1.09 -11.09
N LEU A 141 -7.16 2.38 -10.90
CA LEU A 141 -8.47 3.02 -10.80
C LEU A 141 -8.75 3.78 -12.10
N THR A 142 -9.84 3.46 -12.77
CA THR A 142 -10.27 4.18 -13.99
C THR A 142 -11.62 4.86 -13.74
N THR A 143 -11.70 6.18 -13.90
CA THR A 143 -12.95 6.91 -13.65
C THR A 143 -14.01 6.56 -14.68
N THR A 144 -15.24 6.35 -14.20
CA THR A 144 -16.44 6.25 -15.04
C THR A 144 -17.34 7.48 -14.89
N SER A 145 -17.27 8.17 -13.76
CA SER A 145 -17.96 9.41 -13.42
C SER A 145 -17.20 10.13 -12.30
N GLU A 146 -17.54 11.39 -12.03
CA GLU A 146 -16.81 12.25 -11.08
C GLU A 146 -16.50 11.57 -9.73
N ASP A 147 -17.44 10.77 -9.21
CA ASP A 147 -17.31 10.10 -7.91
C ASP A 147 -17.06 8.60 -7.99
N THR A 148 -16.83 8.01 -9.17
CA THR A 148 -16.84 6.55 -9.35
C THR A 148 -15.63 6.04 -10.13
N TRP A 149 -14.97 5.05 -9.56
CA TRP A 149 -13.71 4.50 -10.06
C TRP A 149 -13.78 2.98 -10.20
N LEU A 150 -13.53 2.46 -11.39
CA LEU A 150 -13.37 1.03 -11.65
C LEU A 150 -12.01 0.56 -11.15
N VAL A 151 -12.00 -0.54 -10.40
CA VAL A 151 -10.81 -1.08 -9.76
C VAL A 151 -10.32 -2.31 -10.51
N THR A 152 -9.03 -2.31 -10.88
CA THR A 152 -8.34 -3.42 -11.56
C THR A 152 -7.02 -3.73 -10.83
N PRO A 153 -6.87 -4.88 -10.15
CA PRO A 153 -5.61 -5.26 -9.55
C PRO A 153 -4.59 -5.65 -10.61
N ASP A 154 -3.33 -5.36 -10.34
CA ASP A 154 -2.21 -5.93 -11.07
C ASP A 154 -1.92 -7.38 -10.62
N ALA A 155 -0.91 -8.00 -11.22
CA ALA A 155 -0.53 -9.37 -10.88
C ALA A 155 0.01 -9.49 -9.44
N GLY A 156 0.67 -8.45 -8.92
CA GLY A 156 1.19 -8.42 -7.55
C GLY A 156 0.07 -8.41 -6.52
N ALA A 157 -0.91 -7.52 -6.67
CA ALA A 157 -2.06 -7.40 -5.79
C ALA A 157 -2.94 -8.64 -5.87
N ALA A 158 -3.12 -9.18 -7.08
CA ALA A 158 -3.86 -10.42 -7.23
C ALA A 158 -3.16 -11.60 -6.53
N ALA A 159 -1.82 -11.68 -6.58
CA ALA A 159 -1.06 -12.71 -5.88
C ALA A 159 -1.11 -12.53 -4.35
N ALA A 160 -0.91 -11.30 -3.86
CA ALA A 160 -0.90 -10.98 -2.42
C ALA A 160 -2.22 -11.31 -1.72
N TYR A 161 -3.35 -11.19 -2.44
CA TYR A 161 -4.68 -11.51 -1.93
C TYR A 161 -5.21 -12.88 -2.41
N HIS A 162 -4.38 -13.70 -3.05
CA HIS A 162 -4.75 -15.04 -3.56
C HIS A 162 -5.93 -15.05 -4.55
N ILE A 163 -6.07 -14.02 -5.38
CA ILE A 163 -7.12 -13.87 -6.42
C ILE A 163 -6.54 -13.83 -7.84
N THR A 164 -5.57 -14.70 -8.15
CA THR A 164 -4.79 -14.66 -9.41
C THR A 164 -5.65 -14.71 -10.68
N ALA A 165 -6.84 -15.32 -10.63
CA ALA A 165 -7.81 -15.34 -11.74
C ALA A 165 -8.37 -13.96 -12.12
N HIS A 166 -8.20 -12.96 -11.23
CA HIS A 166 -8.66 -11.59 -11.37
C HIS A 166 -7.55 -10.60 -11.74
N ALA A 167 -6.31 -11.05 -11.91
CA ALA A 167 -5.20 -10.19 -12.32
C ALA A 167 -5.51 -9.49 -13.66
N GLY A 168 -5.38 -8.16 -13.69
CA GLY A 168 -5.65 -7.34 -14.87
C GLY A 168 -7.13 -7.28 -15.28
N ARG A 169 -8.05 -7.74 -14.43
CA ARG A 169 -9.50 -7.70 -14.67
C ARG A 169 -10.19 -6.78 -13.68
N ILE A 170 -11.31 -6.19 -14.08
CA ILE A 170 -12.12 -5.39 -13.16
C ILE A 170 -12.63 -6.29 -12.03
N VAL A 171 -12.41 -5.86 -10.79
CA VAL A 171 -12.91 -6.52 -9.58
C VAL A 171 -14.09 -5.78 -8.94
N GLY A 172 -14.36 -4.56 -9.40
CA GLY A 172 -15.52 -3.80 -8.96
C GLY A 172 -15.33 -2.33 -9.20
N GLU A 173 -16.04 -1.54 -8.41
CA GLU A 173 -15.86 -0.10 -8.32
C GLU A 173 -15.81 0.36 -6.86
N ILE A 174 -15.28 1.55 -6.69
CA ILE A 174 -15.41 2.34 -5.47
C ILE A 174 -16.08 3.66 -5.83
N THR A 175 -17.07 4.04 -5.02
CA THR A 175 -17.81 5.30 -5.20
C THR A 175 -17.64 6.17 -3.97
N THR A 176 -17.25 7.43 -4.15
CA THR A 176 -17.23 8.40 -3.06
C THR A 176 -18.67 8.78 -2.70
N THR A 177 -19.01 8.67 -1.43
CA THR A 177 -20.31 9.06 -0.87
C THR A 177 -20.09 10.04 0.27
N GLY A 178 -21.12 10.78 0.69
CA GLY A 178 -21.03 11.68 1.84
C GLY A 178 -20.69 10.99 3.18
N GLN A 179 -20.69 9.65 3.22
CA GLN A 179 -20.32 8.84 4.40
C GLN A 179 -19.00 8.07 4.23
N GLY A 180 -18.21 8.38 3.19
CA GLY A 180 -16.96 7.69 2.89
C GLY A 180 -17.01 6.96 1.54
N TRP A 181 -16.18 5.94 1.38
CA TRP A 181 -16.03 5.16 0.16
C TRP A 181 -16.89 3.91 0.20
N GLN A 182 -17.77 3.76 -0.80
CA GLN A 182 -18.68 2.63 -0.97
C GLN A 182 -18.11 1.66 -2.01
N PRO A 183 -17.60 0.47 -1.61
CA PRO A 183 -17.12 -0.53 -2.55
C PRO A 183 -18.28 -1.37 -3.08
N THR A 184 -18.26 -1.67 -4.38
CA THR A 184 -19.22 -2.58 -5.01
C THR A 184 -18.50 -3.58 -5.90
N ALA A 185 -18.53 -4.86 -5.52
CA ALA A 185 -17.80 -5.91 -6.23
C ALA A 185 -18.61 -6.47 -7.41
N PHE A 186 -17.96 -6.55 -8.58
CA PHE A 186 -18.46 -7.21 -9.79
C PHE A 186 -17.29 -7.45 -10.75
N THR A 187 -17.39 -8.46 -11.62
CA THR A 187 -16.35 -8.77 -12.62
C THR A 187 -16.56 -8.08 -13.98
N HIS A 188 -17.78 -7.67 -14.28
CA HIS A 188 -18.11 -6.93 -15.49
C HIS A 188 -19.03 -5.75 -15.18
N PRO A 189 -18.71 -4.53 -15.64
CA PRO A 189 -19.53 -3.33 -15.41
C PRO A 189 -20.98 -3.51 -15.89
N GLU A 190 -21.18 -4.26 -16.98
CA GLU A 190 -22.51 -4.54 -17.55
C GLU A 190 -23.42 -5.34 -16.61
N HIS A 191 -22.86 -6.04 -15.61
CA HIS A 191 -23.65 -6.79 -14.63
C HIS A 191 -24.60 -5.87 -13.85
N ARG A 192 -24.30 -4.58 -13.70
CA ARG A 192 -25.24 -3.63 -13.05
C ARG A 192 -26.57 -3.53 -13.75
N ARG A 193 -26.55 -3.56 -15.09
CA ARG A 193 -27.76 -3.42 -15.91
C ARG A 193 -28.41 -4.76 -16.20
N THR A 194 -27.59 -5.78 -16.43
CA THR A 194 -28.06 -7.05 -17.00
C THR A 194 -28.21 -8.16 -15.97
N ARG A 195 -27.47 -8.13 -14.86
CA ARG A 195 -27.39 -9.21 -13.87
C ARG A 195 -27.14 -8.68 -12.46
N PRO A 196 -28.10 -7.98 -11.84
CA PRO A 196 -27.93 -7.37 -10.51
C PRO A 196 -27.55 -8.39 -9.42
N ARG A 197 -27.94 -9.67 -9.56
CA ARG A 197 -27.50 -10.76 -8.68
C ARG A 197 -25.99 -11.06 -8.70
N ARG A 198 -25.23 -10.44 -9.61
CA ARG A 198 -23.76 -10.56 -9.73
C ARG A 198 -23.04 -9.28 -9.28
N VAL A 199 -23.75 -8.40 -8.57
CA VAL A 199 -23.24 -7.15 -8.02
C VAL A 199 -23.38 -7.24 -6.50
N PHE A 200 -22.28 -7.00 -5.79
CA PHE A 200 -22.20 -7.22 -4.35
C PHE A 200 -21.78 -5.92 -3.66
N PRO A 201 -22.72 -5.13 -3.10
CA PRO A 201 -22.37 -3.96 -2.30
C PRO A 201 -21.67 -4.42 -1.01
N LEU A 202 -20.52 -3.84 -0.71
CA LEU A 202 -19.75 -4.12 0.51
C LEU A 202 -19.97 -3.01 1.55
N PRO A 203 -19.61 -3.19 2.82
CA PRO A 203 -19.70 -2.10 3.80
C PRO A 203 -18.88 -0.88 3.36
N ALA A 204 -19.41 0.32 3.61
CA ALA A 204 -18.67 1.57 3.39
C ALA A 204 -17.47 1.66 4.35
N VAL A 205 -16.42 2.35 3.90
CA VAL A 205 -15.16 2.53 4.63
C VAL A 205 -14.64 3.96 4.45
N ASP A 206 -13.84 4.43 5.39
CA ASP A 206 -13.44 5.84 5.44
C ASP A 206 -12.38 6.22 4.39
N ASP A 207 -11.67 5.24 3.82
CA ASP A 207 -10.51 5.45 2.96
C ASP A 207 -10.62 4.70 1.62
N GLU A 208 -10.05 5.30 0.57
CA GLU A 208 -10.01 4.77 -0.79
C GLU A 208 -9.23 3.45 -0.84
N ALA A 209 -8.09 3.36 -0.14
CA ALA A 209 -7.29 2.15 -0.07
C ALA A 209 -8.02 1.04 0.70
N ALA A 210 -8.71 1.40 1.78
CA ALA A 210 -9.59 0.47 2.48
C ALA A 210 -10.67 -0.09 1.55
N ALA A 211 -11.31 0.76 0.73
CA ALA A 211 -12.35 0.30 -0.20
C ALA A 211 -11.80 -0.64 -1.27
N GLY A 212 -10.61 -0.34 -1.79
CA GLY A 212 -9.85 -1.24 -2.67
C GLY A 212 -9.54 -2.59 -2.00
N ARG A 213 -9.08 -2.57 -0.74
CA ARG A 213 -8.83 -3.81 0.04
C ARG A 213 -10.11 -4.61 0.26
N SER A 214 -11.23 -3.97 0.57
CA SER A 214 -12.52 -4.64 0.76
C SER A 214 -12.90 -5.44 -0.48
N LEU A 215 -12.70 -4.87 -1.68
CA LEU A 215 -12.93 -5.58 -2.95
C LEU A 215 -12.01 -6.80 -3.09
N LEU A 216 -10.71 -6.64 -2.84
CA LEU A 216 -9.75 -7.75 -2.93
C LEU A 216 -10.08 -8.87 -1.95
N ARG A 217 -10.38 -8.53 -0.70
CA ARG A 217 -10.75 -9.50 0.35
C ARG A 217 -12.07 -10.21 0.04
N TRP A 218 -13.03 -9.53 -0.57
CA TRP A 218 -14.27 -10.15 -1.02
C TRP A 218 -14.02 -11.22 -2.08
N TRP A 219 -13.23 -10.92 -3.11
CA TRP A 219 -12.88 -11.94 -4.12
C TRP A 219 -12.04 -13.06 -3.54
N ALA A 220 -11.12 -12.76 -2.63
CA ALA A 220 -10.33 -13.77 -1.92
C ALA A 220 -11.21 -14.73 -1.09
N LEU A 221 -12.32 -14.24 -0.55
CA LEU A 221 -13.29 -15.06 0.16
C LEU A 221 -14.13 -15.90 -0.82
N ARG A 222 -14.57 -15.30 -1.93
CA ARG A 222 -15.42 -15.95 -2.92
C ARG A 222 -14.72 -17.06 -3.69
N ASP A 223 -13.43 -16.89 -3.99
CA ASP A 223 -12.60 -17.88 -4.67
C ASP A 223 -12.26 -19.09 -3.77
N ARG A 224 -12.66 -19.06 -2.48
CA ARG A 224 -12.50 -20.23 -1.60
C ARG A 224 -13.49 -21.34 -1.98
N PRO A 225 -13.07 -22.61 -1.91
CA PRO A 225 -13.95 -23.75 -2.14
C PRO A 225 -15.17 -23.71 -1.21
N GLY A 226 -16.37 -23.86 -1.76
CA GLY A 226 -17.61 -23.89 -0.99
C GLY A 226 -18.20 -22.52 -0.66
N CYS A 227 -17.57 -21.42 -1.09
CA CYS A 227 -18.10 -20.06 -1.00
C CYS A 227 -18.86 -19.61 -2.26
N ASP A 228 -19.00 -20.51 -3.24
CA ASP A 228 -19.75 -20.29 -4.47
C ASP A 228 -21.23 -19.97 -4.18
N GLY A 229 -21.62 -18.72 -4.44
CA GLY A 229 -23.00 -18.25 -4.26
C GLY A 229 -23.25 -17.46 -2.97
N LEU A 230 -22.24 -17.28 -2.11
CA LEU A 230 -22.35 -16.39 -0.96
C LEU A 230 -22.62 -14.95 -1.40
N THR A 231 -23.55 -14.29 -0.70
CA THR A 231 -23.77 -12.84 -0.77
C THR A 231 -23.17 -12.16 0.47
N PRO A 232 -22.82 -10.86 0.41
CA PRO A 232 -22.30 -10.13 1.56
C PRO A 232 -23.21 -10.18 2.80
N GLU A 233 -24.53 -10.29 2.60
CA GLU A 233 -25.53 -10.41 3.66
C GLU A 233 -25.51 -11.76 4.39
N GLN A 234 -24.95 -12.80 3.75
CA GLN A 234 -24.82 -14.14 4.31
C GLN A 234 -23.52 -14.34 5.10
N LEU A 235 -22.66 -13.32 5.16
CA LEU A 235 -21.43 -13.36 5.93
C LEU A 235 -21.71 -13.23 7.43
N THR A 236 -20.93 -13.96 8.22
CA THR A 236 -20.90 -13.74 9.67
C THR A 236 -20.40 -12.33 9.99
N THR A 237 -20.77 -11.79 11.15
CA THR A 237 -20.34 -10.46 11.61
C THR A 237 -18.81 -10.32 11.60
N ALA A 238 -18.07 -11.38 11.94
CA ALA A 238 -16.61 -11.40 11.88
C ALA A 238 -16.07 -11.31 10.44
N GLN A 239 -16.71 -11.97 9.49
CA GLN A 239 -16.33 -11.89 8.07
C GLN A 239 -16.67 -10.53 7.46
N GLN A 240 -17.78 -9.90 7.87
CA GLN A 240 -18.11 -8.54 7.45
C GLN A 240 -17.10 -7.53 8.02
N ALA A 241 -16.72 -7.66 9.29
CA ALA A 241 -15.68 -6.82 9.89
C ALA A 241 -14.30 -7.02 9.24
N ALA A 242 -14.00 -8.24 8.79
CA ALA A 242 -12.77 -8.54 8.04
C ALA A 242 -12.75 -7.94 6.63
N LEU A 243 -13.89 -7.46 6.10
CA LEU A 243 -13.91 -6.74 4.82
C LEU A 243 -13.63 -5.25 5.00
N SER A 244 -13.98 -4.65 6.14
CA SER A 244 -13.86 -3.21 6.40
C SER A 244 -12.56 -2.78 7.10
N THR A 245 -11.80 -3.73 7.65
CA THR A 245 -10.48 -3.50 8.29
C THR A 245 -9.33 -3.49 7.28
#